data_AF-A0A7Y3VAS3-F1
#
_entry.id   AF-A0A7Y3VAS3-F1
#
_cell.length_a   1.000
_cell.length_b   1.000
_cell.length_c   1.000
_cell.angle_alpha   90.00
_cell.angle_beta   90.00
_cell.angle_gamma   90.00
#
_symmetry.space_group_name_H-M   'P 1'
#
loop_
_entity.id
_entity.type
_entity.pdbx_description
1 polymer ?
#
loop_
_entity_poly.entity_id
_entity_poly.type
_entity_poly.pdbx_seq_one_letter_code
_entity_poly.pdbx_strand_id
1 'polypeptide(L)'
;PDHGVLARRPATDTTPEVVYRRGADDNILVEYGPMTLDLALRMRVHALAEHLTAHRPAGLIDLTPGVRSLHLHTDPDTLPLRTLLRLLQEAEDHLPTAHELTVPSREVHLPLSWDDPTVDEAISRYLTSVRDDAPWNPSNIEFIRRINGLDSVDDVRRIVFDAQYLVLGLGGPGARRVVLGGDQTAGV
;
A
#
# COMPACT_ATOMS: atom_id res chain seq x y z
N PRO A 1 18.08 20.89 8.25
CA PRO A 1 18.20 19.50 7.75
C PRO A 1 17.29 19.32 6.53
N ASP A 2 17.70 18.54 5.53
CA ASP A 2 16.98 18.32 4.26
C ASP A 2 15.74 17.39 4.37
N HIS A 3 15.43 16.93 5.59
CA HIS A 3 14.36 15.96 5.90
C HIS A 3 14.45 14.67 5.06
N GLY A 4 15.67 14.28 4.67
CA GLY A 4 15.92 13.09 3.87
C GLY A 4 15.44 13.19 2.42
N VAL A 5 15.08 14.38 1.92
CA VAL A 5 14.63 14.56 0.54
C VAL A 5 15.82 14.74 -0.39
N LEU A 6 15.96 13.83 -1.35
CA LEU A 6 17.01 13.83 -2.36
C LEU A 6 16.65 14.73 -3.56
N ALA A 7 15.40 14.68 -3.99
CA ALA A 7 14.88 15.50 -5.09
C ALA A 7 13.36 15.62 -5.02
N ARG A 8 12.82 16.60 -5.75
CA ARG A 8 11.39 16.75 -6.02
C ARG A 8 11.18 17.01 -7.49
N ARG A 9 10.08 16.48 -8.03
CA ARG A 9 9.54 16.82 -9.34
C ARG A 9 8.15 17.42 -9.10
N PRO A 10 7.91 18.69 -9.45
CA PRO A 10 6.61 19.31 -9.22
C PRO A 10 5.52 18.61 -10.04
N ALA A 11 4.28 18.69 -9.55
CA ALA A 11 3.13 18.25 -10.32
C ALA A 11 3.01 19.07 -11.62
N THR A 12 2.47 18.43 -12.65
CA THR A 12 2.04 19.05 -13.90
C THR A 12 0.56 18.77 -14.11
N ASP A 13 0.00 19.25 -15.22
CA ASP A 13 -1.40 18.99 -15.57
C ASP A 13 -1.70 17.49 -15.77
N THR A 14 -0.67 16.68 -16.08
CA THR A 14 -0.84 15.25 -16.42
C THR A 14 -0.07 14.30 -15.51
N THR A 15 0.77 14.81 -14.60
CA THR A 15 1.58 13.99 -13.70
C THR A 15 1.54 14.53 -12.27
N PRO A 16 1.42 13.68 -11.24
CA PRO A 16 1.48 14.13 -9.85
C PRO A 16 2.89 14.61 -9.48
N GLU A 17 2.98 15.28 -8.34
CA GLU A 17 4.27 15.54 -7.69
C GLU A 17 4.98 14.21 -7.39
N VAL A 18 6.32 14.21 -7.51
CA VAL A 18 7.18 13.09 -7.10
C VAL A 18 8.19 13.59 -6.07
N VAL A 19 8.28 12.91 -4.94
CA VAL A 19 9.30 13.16 -3.91
C VAL A 19 10.19 11.94 -3.78
N TYR A 20 11.50 12.14 -3.93
CA TYR A 20 12.50 11.10 -3.76
C TYR A 20 13.15 11.27 -2.41
N ARG A 21 13.04 10.25 -1.55
CA ARG A 21 13.60 10.27 -0.20
C ARG A 21 14.67 9.22 -0.03
N ARG A 22 15.69 9.56 0.76
CA ARG A 22 16.73 8.63 1.19
C ARG A 22 16.16 7.69 2.25
N GLY A 23 16.31 6.38 2.04
CA GLY A 23 16.14 5.36 3.07
C GLY A 23 17.50 4.73 3.35
N ALA A 24 18.15 5.11 4.46
CA ALA A 24 19.52 4.67 4.75
C ALA A 24 20.50 4.92 3.58
N ASP A 25 21.51 4.07 3.40
CA ASP A 25 22.60 4.24 2.42
C ASP A 25 22.37 3.47 1.10
N ASP A 26 21.36 2.62 1.09
CA ASP A 26 21.10 1.57 0.11
C ASP A 26 19.63 1.55 -0.37
N ASN A 27 18.81 2.53 0.04
CA ASN A 27 17.42 2.63 -0.42
C ASN A 27 16.98 4.03 -0.87
N ILE A 28 16.03 4.05 -1.81
CA ILE A 28 15.23 5.23 -2.14
C ILE A 28 13.75 4.90 -1.99
N LEU A 29 13.02 5.80 -1.32
CA LEU A 29 11.56 5.81 -1.32
C LEU A 29 11.07 6.88 -2.31
N VAL A 30 10.34 6.44 -3.32
CA VAL A 30 9.62 7.33 -4.25
C VAL A 30 8.20 7.50 -3.71
N GLU A 31 7.76 8.74 -3.52
CA GLU A 31 6.40 9.07 -3.08
C GLU A 31 5.70 9.92 -4.14
N TYR A 32 4.46 9.56 -4.49
CA TYR A 32 3.64 10.33 -5.42
C TYR A 32 2.56 11.11 -4.69
N GLY A 33 2.39 12.36 -5.09
CA GLY A 33 1.24 13.19 -4.75
C GLY A 33 1.04 13.49 -3.26
N PRO A 34 -0.10 14.10 -2.91
CA PRO A 34 -0.44 14.44 -1.53
C PRO A 34 -0.75 13.19 -0.68
N MET A 35 -0.93 13.40 0.64
CA MET A 35 -1.32 12.36 1.60
C MET A 35 -2.80 11.97 1.47
N THR A 36 -3.18 11.43 0.31
CA THR A 36 -4.55 11.00 -0.01
C THR A 36 -4.55 9.60 -0.62
N LEU A 37 -5.64 8.87 -0.40
CA LEU A 37 -5.87 7.61 -1.11
C LEU A 37 -6.41 7.91 -2.51
N ASP A 38 -5.56 7.72 -3.52
CA ASP A 38 -5.90 7.92 -4.93
C ASP A 38 -5.36 6.76 -5.78
N LEU A 39 -6.27 6.10 -6.49
CA LEU A 39 -5.96 4.95 -7.33
C LEU A 39 -5.02 5.33 -8.50
N ALA A 40 -5.09 6.57 -9.00
CA ALA A 40 -4.20 7.04 -10.05
C ALA A 40 -2.74 7.05 -9.58
N LEU A 41 -2.49 7.47 -8.33
CA LEU A 41 -1.15 7.41 -7.73
C LEU A 41 -0.67 5.96 -7.60
N ARG A 42 -1.57 5.05 -7.23
CA ARG A 42 -1.24 3.62 -7.16
C ARG A 42 -0.90 3.01 -8.52
N MET A 43 -1.60 3.42 -9.58
CA MET A 43 -1.29 2.98 -10.94
C MET A 43 0.07 3.52 -11.39
N ARG A 44 0.43 4.74 -10.99
CA ARG A 44 1.74 5.31 -11.29
C ARG A 44 2.89 4.55 -10.59
N VAL A 45 2.71 4.17 -9.32
CA VAL A 45 3.61 3.23 -8.62
C VAL A 45 3.78 1.92 -9.40
N HIS A 46 2.69 1.37 -9.93
CA HIS A 46 2.74 0.16 -10.73
C HIS A 46 3.56 0.35 -12.01
N ALA A 47 3.31 1.43 -12.75
CA ALA A 47 4.02 1.72 -13.98
C ALA A 47 5.53 1.87 -13.78
N LEU A 48 5.96 2.56 -12.71
CA LEU A 48 7.38 2.66 -12.37
C LEU A 48 7.97 1.28 -12.03
N ALA A 49 7.27 0.48 -11.22
CA ALA A 49 7.75 -0.85 -10.84
C ALA A 49 7.88 -1.80 -12.04
N GLU A 50 6.92 -1.80 -12.96
CA GLU A 50 6.96 -2.58 -14.20
C GLU A 50 8.08 -2.09 -15.13
N HIS A 51 8.23 -0.77 -15.27
CA HIS A 51 9.31 -0.17 -16.05
C HIS A 51 10.68 -0.65 -15.54
N LEU A 52 10.93 -0.57 -14.23
CA LEU A 52 12.20 -1.00 -13.64
C LEU A 52 12.41 -2.51 -13.72
N THR A 53 11.34 -3.29 -13.59
CA THR A 53 11.39 -4.76 -13.70
C THR A 53 11.67 -5.22 -15.14
N ALA A 54 11.24 -4.45 -16.14
CA ALA A 54 11.56 -4.67 -17.54
C ALA A 54 13.02 -4.30 -17.85
N HIS A 55 13.51 -3.17 -17.33
CA HIS A 55 14.88 -2.68 -17.58
C HIS A 55 15.96 -3.42 -16.78
N ARG A 56 15.62 -3.90 -15.57
CA ARG A 56 16.49 -4.65 -14.64
C ARG A 56 17.88 -4.01 -14.46
N PRO A 57 17.96 -2.77 -13.95
CA PRO A 57 19.25 -2.14 -13.71
C PRO A 57 20.11 -3.00 -12.78
N ALA A 58 21.36 -3.23 -13.17
CA ALA A 58 22.31 -3.99 -12.35
C ALA A 58 22.46 -3.33 -10.98
N GLY A 59 22.43 -4.12 -9.90
CA GLY A 59 22.49 -3.64 -8.53
C GLY A 59 21.13 -3.39 -7.87
N LEU A 60 20.01 -3.33 -8.60
CA LEU A 60 18.68 -3.28 -7.99
C LEU A 60 18.32 -4.65 -7.39
N ILE A 61 18.11 -4.69 -6.07
CA ILE A 61 17.86 -5.91 -5.30
C ILE A 61 16.35 -6.19 -5.20
N ASP A 62 15.57 -5.21 -4.75
CA ASP A 62 14.13 -5.38 -4.53
C ASP A 62 13.32 -4.11 -4.79
N LEU A 63 12.05 -4.30 -5.14
CA LEU A 63 11.03 -3.29 -5.36
C LEU A 63 9.81 -3.61 -4.51
N THR A 64 9.53 -2.78 -3.51
CA THR A 64 8.37 -2.97 -2.63
C THR A 64 7.32 -1.89 -2.87
N PRO A 65 6.25 -2.18 -3.64
CA PRO A 65 5.19 -1.22 -3.90
C PRO A 65 4.28 -1.02 -2.68
N GLY A 66 4.03 0.23 -2.33
CA GLY A 66 3.02 0.66 -1.38
C GLY A 66 1.80 1.29 -2.08
N VAL A 67 0.97 1.97 -1.30
CA VAL A 67 -0.27 2.61 -1.81
C VAL A 67 0.04 3.75 -2.78
N ARG A 68 0.89 4.70 -2.38
CA ARG A 68 1.30 5.87 -3.19
C ARG A 68 2.82 5.96 -3.36
N SER A 69 3.55 4.91 -3.00
CA SER A 69 5.00 4.93 -2.95
C SER A 69 5.63 3.64 -3.47
N LEU A 70 6.87 3.73 -3.91
CA LEU A 70 7.70 2.58 -4.27
C LEU A 70 8.99 2.65 -3.45
N HIS A 71 9.28 1.60 -2.69
CA HIS A 71 10.56 1.45 -2.01
C HIS A 71 11.50 0.64 -2.89
N LEU A 72 12.73 1.13 -3.06
CA LEU A 72 13.76 0.49 -3.87
C LEU A 72 14.97 0.20 -3.01
N HIS A 73 15.39 -1.06 -2.99
CA HIS A 73 16.60 -1.52 -2.32
C HIS A 73 17.65 -1.86 -3.37
N THR A 74 18.87 -1.37 -3.18
CA THR A 74 19.97 -1.53 -4.13
C THR A 74 21.24 -1.96 -3.43
N ASP A 75 22.11 -2.66 -4.14
CA ASP A 75 23.53 -2.79 -3.78
C ASP A 75 24.21 -1.45 -4.13
N PRO A 76 24.66 -0.66 -3.14
CA PRO A 76 25.25 0.65 -3.40
C PRO A 76 26.63 0.59 -4.06
N ASP A 77 27.34 -0.54 -3.98
CA ASP A 77 28.64 -0.72 -4.66
C ASP A 77 28.46 -0.87 -6.17
N THR A 78 27.36 -1.52 -6.59
CA THR A 78 27.01 -1.71 -8.01
C THR A 78 26.16 -0.57 -8.57
N LEU A 79 25.18 -0.08 -7.80
CA LEU A 79 24.25 0.97 -8.20
C LEU A 79 24.11 2.02 -7.08
N PRO A 80 25.00 3.03 -7.06
CA PRO A 80 24.96 4.10 -6.06
C PRO A 80 23.64 4.88 -6.12
N LEU A 81 23.15 5.35 -4.98
CA LEU A 81 21.85 6.08 -4.88
C LEU A 81 21.74 7.28 -5.82
N ARG A 82 22.84 7.99 -6.09
CA ARG A 82 22.86 9.11 -7.07
C ARG A 82 22.51 8.65 -8.49
N THR A 83 22.98 7.46 -8.86
CA THR A 83 22.75 6.86 -10.17
C THR A 83 21.33 6.34 -10.24
N LEU A 84 20.85 5.67 -9.18
CA LEU A 84 19.46 5.24 -9.07
C LEU A 84 18.50 6.43 -9.17
N LEU A 85 18.77 7.53 -8.44
CA LEU A 85 17.95 8.74 -8.50
C LEU A 85 17.82 9.29 -9.92
N ARG A 86 18.94 9.37 -10.66
CA ARG A 86 18.92 9.80 -12.06
C ARG A 86 18.08 8.88 -12.94
N LEU A 87 18.26 7.55 -12.81
CA LEU A 87 17.46 6.57 -13.55
C LEU A 87 15.97 6.71 -13.24
N LEU A 88 15.61 6.96 -11.98
CA LEU A 88 14.23 7.18 -11.58
C LEU A 88 13.64 8.46 -12.18
N GLN A 89 14.41 9.54 -12.23
CA GLN A 89 13.98 10.80 -12.86
C GLN A 89 13.78 10.64 -14.36
N GLU A 90 14.69 9.91 -15.03
CA GLU A 90 14.59 9.57 -16.45
C GLU A 90 13.38 8.66 -16.73
N ALA A 91 13.11 7.68 -15.85
CA ALA A 91 11.96 6.79 -16.00
C ALA A 91 10.63 7.56 -15.97
N GLU A 92 10.48 8.56 -15.09
CA GLU A 92 9.25 9.37 -14.99
C GLU A 92 8.84 10.05 -16.30
N ASP A 93 9.80 10.37 -17.17
CA ASP A 93 9.53 10.98 -18.49
C ASP A 93 8.93 10.00 -19.50
N HIS A 94 9.05 8.70 -19.24
CA HIS A 94 8.61 7.64 -20.14
C HIS A 94 7.39 6.87 -19.62
N LEU A 95 6.92 7.17 -18.41
CA LEU A 95 5.75 6.49 -17.84
C LEU A 95 4.47 7.02 -18.50
N PRO A 96 3.53 6.12 -18.86
CA PRO A 96 2.22 6.52 -19.33
C PRO A 96 1.44 7.28 -18.25
N THR A 97 0.41 8.02 -18.66
CA THR A 97 -0.47 8.66 -17.69
C THR A 97 -1.31 7.61 -16.94
N ALA A 98 -1.77 7.95 -15.73
CA ALA A 98 -2.52 6.99 -14.91
C ALA A 98 -3.82 6.51 -15.58
N HIS A 99 -4.44 7.35 -16.42
CA HIS A 99 -5.69 7.03 -17.12
C HIS A 99 -5.51 6.08 -18.31
N GLU A 100 -4.30 5.94 -18.84
CA GLU A 100 -3.97 5.04 -19.94
C GLU A 100 -3.58 3.64 -19.45
N LEU A 101 -3.39 3.48 -18.13
CA LEU A 101 -2.94 2.23 -17.54
C LEU A 101 -4.10 1.26 -17.33
N THR A 102 -4.02 0.13 -18.03
CA THR A 102 -4.85 -1.04 -17.77
C THR A 102 -4.03 -2.12 -17.08
N VAL A 103 -4.54 -2.68 -15.99
CA VAL A 103 -3.89 -3.77 -15.27
C VAL A 103 -4.74 -5.03 -15.30
N PRO A 104 -4.15 -6.21 -15.54
CA PRO A 104 -4.90 -7.45 -15.40
C PRO A 104 -5.33 -7.63 -13.94
N SER A 105 -6.63 -7.83 -13.72
CA SER A 105 -7.22 -8.09 -12.40
C SER A 105 -7.71 -9.53 -12.30
N ARG A 106 -7.82 -10.05 -11.07
CA ARG A 106 -8.58 -11.27 -10.78
C ARG A 106 -9.41 -11.06 -9.54
N GLU A 107 -10.61 -11.61 -9.55
CA GLU A 107 -11.51 -11.64 -8.40
C GLU A 107 -11.32 -12.96 -7.64
N VAL A 108 -11.37 -12.87 -6.32
CA VAL A 108 -11.24 -13.98 -5.39
C VAL A 108 -12.30 -13.80 -4.31
N HIS A 109 -13.10 -14.83 -4.11
CA HIS A 109 -14.05 -14.88 -3.01
C HIS A 109 -13.42 -15.69 -1.88
N LEU A 110 -13.33 -15.07 -0.70
CA LEU A 110 -12.81 -15.73 0.50
C LEU A 110 -13.89 -15.71 1.59
N PRO A 111 -14.13 -16.84 2.28
CA PRO A 111 -14.99 -16.84 3.45
C PRO A 111 -14.32 -16.02 4.57
N LEU A 112 -15.12 -15.23 5.27
CA LEU A 112 -14.68 -14.40 6.41
C LEU A 112 -15.43 -14.83 7.67
N SER A 113 -14.69 -15.18 8.73
CA SER A 113 -15.26 -15.38 10.07
C SER A 113 -15.50 -14.02 10.72
N TRP A 114 -16.71 -13.78 11.20
CA TRP A 114 -17.08 -12.53 11.87
C TRP A 114 -17.05 -12.71 13.38
N ASP A 115 -16.39 -11.79 14.08
CA ASP A 115 -16.31 -11.77 15.55
C ASP A 115 -15.83 -13.12 16.13
N ASP A 116 -14.73 -13.61 15.55
CA ASP A 116 -14.18 -14.93 15.87
C ASP A 116 -13.54 -14.95 17.27
N PRO A 117 -13.77 -15.99 18.10
CA PRO A 117 -13.20 -16.07 19.45
C PRO A 117 -11.66 -15.98 19.50
N THR A 118 -10.97 -16.38 18.43
CA THR A 118 -9.51 -16.24 18.36
C THR A 118 -9.05 -14.77 18.31
N VAL A 119 -9.90 -13.87 17.81
CA VAL A 119 -9.68 -12.42 17.83
C VAL A 119 -9.82 -11.89 19.25
N ASP A 120 -10.80 -12.35 20.02
CA ASP A 120 -10.98 -11.98 21.42
C ASP A 120 -9.79 -12.37 22.30
N GLU A 121 -9.22 -13.56 22.06
CA GLU A 121 -7.99 -13.97 22.73
C GLU A 121 -6.82 -13.03 22.39
N ALA A 122 -6.72 -12.60 21.14
CA ALA A 122 -5.68 -11.67 20.71
C ALA A 122 -5.84 -10.28 21.36
N ILE A 123 -7.08 -9.77 21.45
CA ILE A 123 -7.39 -8.53 22.16
C ILE A 123 -7.06 -8.67 23.65
N SER A 124 -7.44 -9.78 24.27
CA SER A 124 -7.16 -10.06 25.69
C SER A 124 -5.66 -10.10 25.98
N ARG A 125 -4.86 -10.71 25.09
CA ARG A 125 -3.40 -10.68 25.19
C ARG A 125 -2.86 -9.26 25.03
N TYR A 126 -3.35 -8.48 24.08
CA TYR A 126 -2.92 -7.09 23.86
C TYR A 126 -3.19 -6.21 25.10
N LEU A 127 -4.38 -6.35 25.69
CA LEU A 127 -4.76 -5.68 26.94
C LEU A 127 -3.77 -5.98 28.07
N THR A 128 -3.41 -7.25 28.24
CA THR A 128 -2.56 -7.69 29.36
C THR A 128 -1.08 -7.36 29.16
N SER A 129 -0.59 -7.36 27.91
CA SER A 129 0.84 -7.34 27.61
C SER A 129 1.36 -6.05 26.97
N VAL A 130 0.48 -5.22 26.40
CA VAL A 130 0.89 -4.03 25.63
C VAL A 130 0.24 -2.77 26.17
N ARG A 131 -1.10 -2.67 26.11
CA ARG A 131 -1.81 -1.44 26.46
C ARG A 131 -3.29 -1.73 26.72
N ASP A 132 -3.72 -1.43 27.94
CA ASP A 132 -5.09 -1.64 28.40
C ASP A 132 -6.01 -0.44 28.14
N ASP A 133 -5.50 0.79 28.21
CA ASP A 133 -6.26 2.05 28.11
C ASP A 133 -6.51 2.57 26.68
N ALA A 134 -6.32 1.73 25.65
CA ALA A 134 -6.46 2.16 24.27
C ALA A 134 -7.94 2.34 23.83
N PRO A 135 -8.27 3.34 22.99
CA PRO A 135 -9.67 3.65 22.64
C PRO A 135 -10.35 2.58 21.77
N TRP A 136 -9.56 1.70 21.11
CA TRP A 136 -10.07 0.57 20.34
C TRP A 136 -10.35 -0.67 21.18
N ASN A 137 -10.01 -0.65 22.46
CA ASN A 137 -10.36 -1.69 23.41
C ASN A 137 -11.72 -1.35 24.08
N PRO A 138 -12.46 -2.36 24.56
CA PRO A 138 -12.18 -3.81 24.48
C PRO A 138 -12.64 -4.46 23.18
N SER A 139 -13.24 -3.70 22.25
CA SER A 139 -13.76 -4.24 20.99
C SER A 139 -13.38 -3.34 19.82
N ASN A 140 -12.55 -3.87 18.92
CA ASN A 140 -12.19 -3.18 17.68
C ASN A 140 -13.41 -2.90 16.81
N ILE A 141 -14.40 -3.80 16.81
CA ILE A 141 -15.63 -3.66 16.02
C ILE A 141 -16.49 -2.51 16.58
N GLU A 142 -16.70 -2.45 17.89
CA GLU A 142 -17.43 -1.35 18.52
C GLU A 142 -16.71 -0.02 18.30
N PHE A 143 -15.38 0.00 18.38
CA PHE A 143 -14.59 1.18 18.07
C PHE A 143 -14.81 1.69 16.65
N ILE A 144 -14.77 0.80 15.65
CA ILE A 144 -15.05 1.15 14.25
C ILE A 144 -16.45 1.75 14.11
N ARG A 145 -17.47 1.14 14.73
CA ARG A 145 -18.83 1.69 14.75
C ARG A 145 -18.84 3.11 15.30
N ARG A 146 -18.28 3.30 16.50
CA ARG A 146 -18.30 4.58 17.23
C ARG A 146 -17.58 5.69 16.47
N ILE A 147 -16.37 5.43 15.97
CA ILE A 147 -15.56 6.45 15.31
C ILE A 147 -16.12 6.87 13.94
N ASN A 148 -16.85 5.98 13.27
CA ASN A 148 -17.51 6.26 12.00
C ASN A 148 -18.96 6.76 12.17
N GLY A 149 -19.44 6.91 13.40
CA GLY A 149 -20.80 7.39 13.67
C GLY A 149 -21.90 6.45 13.17
N LEU A 150 -21.63 5.14 13.15
CA LEU A 150 -22.60 4.12 12.73
C LEU A 150 -23.57 3.79 13.87
N ASP A 151 -24.81 3.46 13.50
CA ASP A 151 -25.88 3.19 14.45
C ASP A 151 -25.66 1.87 15.20
N SER A 152 -25.15 0.85 14.52
CA SER A 152 -24.99 -0.50 15.08
C SER A 152 -23.71 -1.21 14.63
N VAL A 153 -23.32 -2.25 15.39
CA VAL A 153 -22.24 -3.17 14.98
C VAL A 153 -22.61 -3.94 13.71
N ASP A 154 -23.89 -4.23 13.51
CA ASP A 154 -24.38 -4.90 12.30
C ASP A 154 -24.16 -4.05 11.04
N ASP A 155 -24.15 -2.72 11.15
CA ASP A 155 -23.78 -1.85 10.04
C ASP A 155 -22.31 -2.02 9.65
N VAL A 156 -21.41 -2.18 10.63
CA VAL A 156 -20.00 -2.49 10.38
C VAL A 156 -19.88 -3.83 9.66
N ARG A 157 -20.58 -4.85 10.15
CA ARG A 157 -20.61 -6.18 9.53
C ARG A 157 -21.06 -6.08 8.08
N ARG A 158 -22.19 -5.42 7.82
CA ARG A 158 -22.72 -5.25 6.47
C ARG A 158 -21.71 -4.57 5.55
N ILE A 159 -21.10 -3.45 5.98
CA ILE A 159 -20.07 -2.75 5.19
C ILE A 159 -18.88 -3.66 4.87
N VAL A 160 -18.42 -4.45 5.84
CA VAL A 160 -17.26 -5.34 5.64
C VAL A 160 -17.57 -6.47 4.66
N PHE A 161 -18.74 -7.10 4.76
CA PHE A 161 -19.13 -8.20 3.87
C PHE A 161 -19.55 -7.73 2.48
N ASP A 162 -20.15 -6.54 2.35
CA ASP A 162 -20.62 -6.01 1.07
C ASP A 162 -19.52 -5.26 0.29
N ALA A 163 -18.39 -4.95 0.93
CA ALA A 163 -17.30 -4.23 0.30
C ALA A 163 -16.55 -5.08 -0.75
N GLN A 164 -16.07 -4.39 -1.78
CA GLN A 164 -15.08 -4.92 -2.72
C GLN A 164 -13.70 -4.36 -2.35
N TYR A 165 -12.76 -5.24 -2.03
CA TYR A 165 -11.42 -4.85 -1.62
C TYR A 165 -10.43 -4.99 -2.77
N LEU A 166 -9.88 -3.85 -3.19
CA LEU A 166 -8.77 -3.82 -4.14
C LEU A 166 -7.43 -3.92 -3.40
N VAL A 167 -6.62 -4.94 -3.73
CA VAL A 167 -5.27 -5.06 -3.14
C VAL A 167 -4.31 -4.05 -3.77
N LEU A 168 -3.82 -3.13 -2.93
CA LEU A 168 -2.88 -2.07 -3.31
C LEU A 168 -1.42 -2.41 -2.99
N GLY A 169 -1.12 -3.52 -2.34
CA GLY A 169 0.25 -3.90 -1.99
C GLY A 169 0.28 -5.31 -1.40
N LEU A 170 1.45 -5.95 -1.42
CA LEU A 170 1.62 -7.32 -0.95
C LEU A 170 2.84 -7.37 -0.02
N GLY A 171 2.67 -7.96 1.15
CA GLY A 171 3.69 -8.01 2.21
C GLY A 171 4.56 -9.27 2.19
N GLY A 172 4.76 -9.93 1.04
CA GLY A 172 5.57 -11.17 0.98
C GLY A 172 5.99 -11.58 -0.44
N PRO A 173 7.02 -12.42 -0.58
CA PRO A 173 7.53 -12.87 -1.88
C PRO A 173 6.50 -13.73 -2.62
N GLY A 174 6.20 -13.36 -3.87
CA GLY A 174 5.44 -14.21 -4.81
C GLY A 174 3.93 -13.97 -4.89
N ALA A 175 3.41 -12.89 -4.32
CA ALA A 175 1.98 -12.67 -4.32
C ALA A 175 1.45 -12.27 -5.71
N ARG A 176 0.53 -13.07 -6.26
CA ARG A 176 -0.25 -12.76 -7.46
C ARG A 176 -1.54 -12.05 -7.03
N ARG A 177 -1.78 -10.88 -7.64
CA ARG A 177 -2.94 -9.94 -7.58
C ARG A 177 -4.23 -10.54 -7.00
N VAL A 178 -4.91 -9.89 -6.07
CA VAL A 178 -6.19 -10.37 -5.52
C VAL A 178 -7.17 -9.19 -5.46
N VAL A 179 -8.39 -9.35 -5.93
CA VAL A 179 -9.53 -8.50 -5.55
C VAL A 179 -10.43 -9.37 -4.67
N LEU A 180 -10.73 -8.96 -3.45
CA LEU A 180 -11.62 -9.73 -2.56
C LEU A 180 -13.05 -9.24 -2.72
N GLY A 181 -13.96 -10.12 -3.11
CA GLY A 181 -15.41 -9.89 -3.09
C GLY A 181 -16.06 -10.78 -2.03
N GLY A 182 -16.80 -10.19 -1.09
CA GLY A 182 -17.59 -10.93 -0.12
C GLY A 182 -18.90 -11.41 -0.75
N ASP A 183 -19.22 -12.69 -0.60
CA ASP A 183 -20.59 -13.19 -0.76
C ASP A 183 -20.96 -13.99 0.50
N GLN A 184 -22.23 -13.87 0.90
CA GLN A 184 -22.74 -14.44 2.14
C GLN A 184 -22.96 -15.95 1.98
N THR A 185 -22.10 -16.77 2.54
CA THR A 185 -22.49 -18.15 2.90
C THR A 185 -23.03 -18.16 4.32
N ALA A 186 -24.35 -18.17 4.43
CA ALA A 186 -25.05 -18.57 5.64
C ALA A 186 -24.91 -20.10 5.86
N GLY A 187 -24.62 -20.50 7.11
CA GLY A 187 -24.55 -21.89 7.59
C GLY A 187 -23.11 -22.31 7.93
N VAL A 188 -22.81 -22.77 9.14
CA VAL A 188 -23.56 -23.64 10.08
C VAL A 188 -23.54 -23.09 11.50
#